data_AF-A0A1H3ZBX8-F1
#
_entry.id   AF-A0A1H3ZBX8-F1
#
_cell.length_a   1.000
_cell.length_b   1.000
_cell.length_c   1.000
_cell.angle_alpha   90.00
_cell.angle_beta   90.00
_cell.angle_gamma   90.00
#
_symmetry.space_group_name_H-M   'P 1'
#
loop_
_entity.id
_entity.type
_entity.pdbx_description
1 polymer ?
#
loop_
_entity_poly.entity_id
_entity_poly.type
_entity_poly.pdbx_seq_one_letter_code
_entity_poly.pdbx_strand_id
1 'polypeptide(L)'
;MKRILFLTMIAILSTGSILAQKSAVRDAKRALGRDDLKEARTLIQQASTNPETAADPETWKVMGDIGNKTFDNERTKTMLNQDANEKVMYDGLMESYKPYLKADSLGELPDEKGRVRNRVRKDISNILRANHPFYINGGVYYNEQSNYAKAADFFEVYWDIPTLPMFADQKDAFVLDSTYQTIKYYAIISAISADQNERAIAMLERAAKEPFIENSAYKESDIYELLASQYERVGDSAKFIETLNLGAQKFPDSKYFVPNLINVFIRSGQSDKAMEYLDQAIANDPANSCDLNSVKGALFAEKGDYAAAEAEYKKALAQDPNCERALENLARNYIIQAQELKEVTATMSSRQQQVENDKKTVELYQQALPLLEKMEQVIKARNASQQEINGVLMLLRNAYYNLSVLGVDKSAELKVVEDQLNLQ
;
A
#
# COMPACT_ATOMS: atom_id res chain seq x y z
N MET A 1 22.19 45.63 -67.92
CA MET A 1 21.01 44.87 -68.38
C MET A 1 21.40 43.40 -68.57
N LYS A 2 21.19 42.54 -67.56
CA LYS A 2 21.05 41.09 -67.69
C LYS A 2 20.22 40.63 -66.49
N ARG A 3 18.92 40.53 -66.73
CA ARG A 3 17.88 40.20 -65.76
C ARG A 3 17.22 38.91 -66.24
N ILE A 4 17.01 38.01 -65.28
CA ILE A 4 15.91 37.03 -65.20
C ILE A 4 16.08 35.79 -66.08
N LEU A 5 16.34 34.65 -65.44
CA LEU A 5 15.59 33.41 -65.62
C LEU A 5 15.99 32.38 -64.54
N PHE A 6 14.99 31.61 -64.10
CA PHE A 6 15.02 30.47 -63.17
C PHE A 6 14.88 30.74 -61.66
N LEU A 7 13.67 31.16 -61.28
CA LEU A 7 13.09 30.90 -59.96
C LEU A 7 11.61 30.48 -60.12
N THR A 8 11.39 29.29 -60.68
CA THR A 8 10.09 28.60 -60.64
C THR A 8 10.32 27.09 -60.64
N MET A 9 10.81 26.55 -59.51
CA MET A 9 10.75 25.10 -59.29
C MET A 9 10.78 24.71 -57.80
N ILE A 10 10.06 25.42 -56.93
CA ILE A 10 9.81 24.94 -55.55
C ILE A 10 8.39 25.35 -55.15
N ALA A 11 7.37 24.66 -55.64
CA ALA A 11 6.00 24.76 -55.12
C ALA A 11 5.06 23.60 -55.53
N ILE A 12 5.56 22.40 -55.86
CA ILE A 12 4.69 21.26 -56.26
C ILE A 12 4.98 19.96 -55.48
N LEU A 13 6.03 19.90 -54.65
CA LEU A 13 6.35 18.68 -53.90
C LEU A 13 5.58 18.49 -52.58
N SER A 14 4.83 19.48 -52.09
CA SER A 14 4.05 19.33 -50.85
C SER A 14 2.67 18.71 -51.07
N THR A 15 2.02 18.96 -52.22
CA THR A 15 0.65 18.48 -52.49
C THR A 15 0.60 16.98 -52.81
N GLY A 16 1.64 16.43 -53.46
CA GLY A 16 1.76 14.99 -53.72
C GLY A 16 1.92 14.16 -52.45
N SER A 17 2.70 14.65 -51.48
CA SER A 17 2.88 14.01 -50.17
C SER A 17 1.59 14.02 -49.34
N ILE A 18 0.80 15.10 -49.43
CA ILE A 18 -0.48 15.26 -48.72
C ILE A 18 -1.54 14.28 -49.27
N LEU A 19 -1.68 14.17 -50.59
CA LEU A 19 -2.62 13.23 -51.21
C LEU A 19 -2.27 11.76 -50.93
N ALA A 20 -0.97 11.44 -50.85
CA ALA A 20 -0.47 10.09 -50.56
C ALA A 20 -0.80 9.61 -49.13
N GLN A 21 -0.85 10.51 -48.15
CA GLN A 21 -1.13 10.12 -46.75
C GLN A 21 -2.64 9.92 -46.49
N LYS A 22 -3.51 10.71 -47.12
CA LYS A 22 -4.97 10.42 -47.09
C LYS A 22 -5.34 9.12 -47.81
N SER A 23 -4.60 8.73 -48.86
CA SER A 23 -4.75 7.37 -49.42
C SER A 23 -4.29 6.30 -48.43
N ALA A 24 -3.22 6.52 -47.66
CA ALA A 24 -2.72 5.54 -46.70
C ALA A 24 -3.76 5.14 -45.65
N VAL A 25 -4.57 6.06 -45.12
CA VAL A 25 -5.69 5.72 -44.20
C VAL A 25 -6.72 4.83 -44.89
N ARG A 26 -7.10 5.16 -46.13
CA ARG A 26 -8.07 4.37 -46.92
C ARG A 26 -7.51 3.00 -47.27
N ASP A 27 -6.24 2.92 -47.62
CA ASP A 27 -5.57 1.68 -47.99
C ASP A 27 -5.36 0.80 -46.75
N ALA A 28 -5.06 1.38 -45.58
CA ALA A 28 -5.07 0.68 -44.30
C ALA A 28 -6.45 0.06 -44.00
N LYS A 29 -7.52 0.82 -44.22
CA LYS A 29 -8.90 0.33 -44.05
C LYS A 29 -9.25 -0.80 -45.03
N ARG A 30 -8.78 -0.72 -46.27
CA ARG A 30 -8.94 -1.81 -47.27
C ARG A 30 -8.15 -3.05 -46.90
N ALA A 31 -6.91 -2.89 -46.43
CA ALA A 31 -6.06 -3.98 -45.94
C ALA A 31 -6.72 -4.66 -44.73
N LEU A 32 -7.23 -3.88 -43.77
CA LEU A 32 -8.01 -4.37 -42.63
C LEU A 32 -9.24 -5.17 -43.09
N GLY A 33 -9.99 -4.67 -44.09
CA GLY A 33 -11.15 -5.38 -44.66
C GLY A 33 -10.80 -6.70 -45.37
N ARG A 34 -9.55 -6.87 -45.81
CA ARG A 34 -9.01 -8.13 -46.36
C ARG A 34 -8.31 -9.00 -45.30
N ASP A 35 -8.36 -8.59 -44.03
CA ASP A 35 -7.66 -9.22 -42.91
C ASP A 35 -6.11 -9.21 -43.04
N ASP A 36 -5.54 -8.33 -43.87
CA ASP A 36 -4.09 -8.11 -43.93
C ASP A 36 -3.65 -7.13 -42.83
N LEU A 37 -3.60 -7.64 -41.61
CA LEU A 37 -3.32 -6.85 -40.41
C LEU A 37 -1.89 -6.29 -40.39
N LYS A 38 -0.96 -6.91 -41.12
CA LYS A 38 0.43 -6.42 -41.20
C LYS A 38 0.52 -5.20 -42.12
N GLU A 39 -0.10 -5.29 -43.30
CA GLU A 39 -0.18 -4.16 -44.23
C GLU A 39 -0.98 -3.00 -43.59
N ALA A 40 -2.13 -3.31 -42.99
CA ALA A 40 -2.97 -2.32 -42.32
C ALA A 40 -2.22 -1.55 -41.22
N ARG A 41 -1.48 -2.26 -40.34
CA ARG A 41 -0.62 -1.63 -39.32
C ARG A 41 0.43 -0.72 -39.92
N THR A 42 1.11 -1.20 -40.97
CA THR A 42 2.19 -0.43 -41.60
C THR A 42 1.67 0.88 -42.18
N LEU A 43 0.56 0.81 -42.92
CA LEU A 43 -0.06 1.97 -43.56
C LEU A 43 -0.62 2.96 -42.55
N ILE A 44 -1.32 2.48 -41.52
CA ILE A 44 -1.92 3.38 -40.52
C ILE A 44 -0.86 4.04 -39.63
N GLN A 45 0.23 3.33 -39.32
CA GLN A 45 1.34 3.89 -38.54
C GLN A 45 2.06 5.00 -39.33
N GLN A 46 2.17 4.88 -40.65
CA GLN A 46 2.69 5.97 -41.47
C GLN A 46 1.73 7.16 -41.47
N ALA A 47 0.44 6.91 -41.70
CA ALA A 47 -0.57 7.95 -41.72
C ALA A 47 -0.70 8.69 -40.38
N SER A 48 -0.54 8.02 -39.24
CA SER A 48 -0.65 8.64 -37.91
C SER A 48 0.48 9.63 -37.59
N THR A 49 1.57 9.63 -38.36
CA THR A 49 2.70 10.57 -38.18
C THR A 49 2.56 11.84 -39.02
N ASN A 50 1.70 11.85 -40.04
CA ASN A 50 1.45 13.04 -40.84
C ASN A 50 0.49 14.00 -40.11
N PRO A 51 0.80 15.31 -40.00
CA PRO A 51 0.00 16.24 -39.20
C PRO A 51 -1.50 16.33 -39.57
N GLU A 52 -1.83 16.19 -40.85
CA GLU A 52 -3.22 16.29 -41.30
C GLU A 52 -4.02 15.05 -40.94
N THR A 53 -3.49 13.86 -41.24
CA THR A 53 -4.16 12.59 -40.92
C THR A 53 -4.08 12.26 -39.43
N ALA A 54 -3.06 12.74 -38.70
CA ALA A 54 -2.97 12.61 -37.25
C ALA A 54 -4.04 13.44 -36.51
N ALA A 55 -4.58 14.48 -37.15
CA ALA A 55 -5.71 15.27 -36.64
C ALA A 55 -7.08 14.67 -37.02
N ASP A 56 -7.12 13.69 -37.92
CA ASP A 56 -8.35 13.01 -38.33
C ASP A 56 -8.72 11.89 -37.33
N PRO A 57 -9.91 11.94 -36.70
CA PRO A 57 -10.41 10.87 -35.84
C PRO A 57 -10.39 9.48 -36.51
N GLU A 58 -10.64 9.40 -37.82
CA GLU A 58 -10.72 8.12 -38.53
C GLU A 58 -9.38 7.39 -38.56
N THR A 59 -8.26 8.11 -38.62
CA THR A 59 -6.91 7.51 -38.60
C THR A 59 -6.70 6.70 -37.32
N TRP A 60 -7.06 7.28 -36.18
CA TRP A 60 -6.92 6.64 -34.89
C TRP A 60 -7.98 5.56 -34.65
N LYS A 61 -9.19 5.73 -35.19
CA LYS A 61 -10.21 4.69 -35.17
C LYS A 61 -9.73 3.45 -35.94
N VAL A 62 -9.22 3.61 -37.17
CA VAL A 62 -8.70 2.48 -37.97
C VAL A 62 -7.53 1.80 -37.25
N MET A 63 -6.65 2.56 -36.60
CA MET A 63 -5.57 2.00 -35.78
C MET A 63 -6.12 1.15 -34.62
N GLY A 64 -7.16 1.62 -33.93
CA GLY A 64 -7.84 0.84 -32.90
C GLY A 64 -8.55 -0.39 -33.45
N ASP A 65 -9.22 -0.27 -34.60
CA ASP A 65 -9.94 -1.36 -35.28
C ASP A 65 -8.99 -2.50 -35.66
N ILE A 66 -7.73 -2.21 -36.04
CA ILE A 66 -6.70 -3.22 -36.32
C ILE A 66 -6.36 -4.03 -35.06
N GLY A 67 -6.15 -3.36 -33.92
CA GLY A 67 -5.94 -4.03 -32.64
C GLY A 67 -7.13 -4.91 -32.26
N ASN A 68 -8.34 -4.35 -32.36
CA ASN A 68 -9.58 -5.08 -32.09
C ASN A 68 -9.75 -6.30 -33.02
N LYS A 69 -9.46 -6.16 -34.31
CA LYS A 69 -9.54 -7.26 -35.27
C LYS A 69 -8.53 -8.36 -34.96
N THR A 70 -7.34 -8.00 -34.50
CA THR A 70 -6.32 -8.95 -34.01
C THR A 70 -6.85 -9.77 -32.84
N PHE A 71 -7.45 -9.09 -31.85
CA PHE A 71 -8.11 -9.74 -30.72
C PHE A 71 -9.26 -10.66 -31.16
N ASP A 72 -10.16 -10.16 -32.01
CA ASP A 72 -11.32 -10.92 -32.48
C ASP A 72 -10.92 -12.16 -33.29
N ASN A 73 -9.85 -12.09 -34.08
CA ASN A 73 -9.36 -13.23 -34.86
C ASN A 73 -8.89 -14.37 -33.95
N GLU A 74 -8.09 -14.06 -32.92
CA GLU A 74 -7.61 -15.08 -31.97
C GLU A 74 -8.73 -15.58 -31.05
N ARG A 75 -9.62 -14.68 -30.57
CA ARG A 75 -10.80 -15.08 -29.79
C ARG A 75 -11.72 -16.00 -30.58
N THR A 76 -11.88 -15.75 -31.88
CA THR A 76 -12.66 -16.62 -32.77
C THR A 76 -12.06 -18.03 -32.82
N LYS A 77 -10.73 -18.15 -32.88
CA LYS A 77 -10.07 -19.46 -32.82
C LYS A 77 -10.37 -20.18 -31.50
N THR A 78 -10.29 -19.48 -30.37
CA THR A 78 -10.65 -20.04 -29.05
C THR A 78 -12.09 -20.56 -29.04
N MET A 79 -13.05 -19.78 -29.56
CA MET A 79 -14.47 -20.18 -29.64
C MET A 79 -14.71 -21.39 -30.55
N LEU A 80 -13.85 -21.60 -31.56
CA LEU A 80 -13.90 -22.73 -32.48
C LEU A 80 -13.05 -23.93 -32.02
N ASN A 81 -12.50 -23.90 -30.80
CA ASN A 81 -11.55 -24.89 -30.28
C ASN A 81 -10.32 -25.10 -31.20
N GLN A 82 -9.85 -24.03 -31.83
CA GLN A 82 -8.62 -23.99 -32.62
C GLN A 82 -7.47 -23.44 -31.78
N ASP A 83 -6.24 -23.67 -32.25
CA ASP A 83 -5.02 -23.14 -31.62
C ASP A 83 -4.97 -21.61 -31.72
N ALA A 84 -5.43 -20.94 -30.67
CA ALA A 84 -5.36 -19.49 -30.49
C ALA A 84 -4.04 -19.08 -29.83
N ASN A 85 -3.50 -17.92 -30.22
CA ASN A 85 -2.35 -17.33 -29.55
C ASN A 85 -2.82 -16.26 -28.55
N GLU A 86 -2.89 -16.63 -27.27
CA GLU A 86 -3.38 -15.74 -26.21
C GLU A 86 -2.57 -14.45 -26.07
N LYS A 87 -1.25 -14.52 -26.27
CA LYS A 87 -0.39 -13.32 -26.25
C LYS A 87 -0.81 -12.33 -27.34
N VAL A 88 -0.98 -12.82 -28.57
CA VAL A 88 -1.41 -12.00 -29.72
C VAL A 88 -2.83 -11.48 -29.50
N MET A 89 -3.72 -12.30 -28.94
CA MET A 89 -5.08 -11.93 -28.60
C MET A 89 -5.11 -10.72 -27.65
N TYR A 90 -4.45 -10.84 -26.50
CA TYR A 90 -4.48 -9.78 -25.48
C TYR A 90 -3.64 -8.57 -25.87
N ASP A 91 -2.49 -8.74 -26.55
CA ASP A 91 -1.73 -7.62 -27.10
C ASP A 91 -2.58 -6.81 -28.11
N GLY A 92 -3.36 -7.47 -28.96
CA GLY A 92 -4.30 -6.81 -29.87
C GLY A 92 -5.42 -6.05 -29.14
N LEU A 93 -5.97 -6.64 -28.06
CA LEU A 93 -6.97 -5.97 -27.23
C LEU A 93 -6.42 -4.68 -26.62
N MET A 94 -5.21 -4.74 -26.03
CA MET A 94 -4.56 -3.56 -25.45
C MET A 94 -4.14 -2.54 -26.53
N GLU A 95 -3.67 -2.99 -27.70
CA GLU A 95 -3.34 -2.14 -28.86
C GLU A 95 -4.53 -1.28 -29.30
N SER A 96 -5.77 -1.76 -29.13
CA SER A 96 -6.97 -1.04 -29.55
C SER A 96 -7.32 0.18 -28.67
N TYR A 97 -6.98 0.15 -27.38
CA TYR A 97 -7.54 1.04 -26.37
C TYR A 97 -7.16 2.52 -26.56
N LYS A 98 -5.86 2.83 -26.55
CA LYS A 98 -5.36 4.22 -26.65
C LYS A 98 -5.74 4.89 -27.98
N PRO A 99 -5.63 4.23 -29.15
CA PRO A 99 -6.10 4.79 -30.40
C PRO A 99 -7.58 5.16 -30.39
N TYR A 100 -8.44 4.33 -29.78
CA TYR A 100 -9.85 4.67 -29.62
C TYR A 100 -10.10 5.91 -28.77
N LEU A 101 -9.39 6.07 -27.64
CA LEU A 101 -9.50 7.29 -26.83
C LEU A 101 -9.06 8.53 -27.62
N LYS A 102 -7.98 8.40 -28.40
CA LYS A 102 -7.48 9.48 -29.25
C LYS A 102 -8.49 9.85 -30.34
N ALA A 103 -9.10 8.86 -30.98
CA ALA A 103 -10.13 9.06 -32.00
C ALA A 103 -11.36 9.78 -31.43
N ASP A 104 -11.87 9.34 -30.27
CA ASP A 104 -13.00 10.00 -29.62
C ASP A 104 -12.66 11.45 -29.24
N SER A 105 -11.49 11.67 -28.64
CA SER A 105 -11.03 13.01 -28.25
C SER A 105 -10.93 13.97 -29.44
N LEU A 106 -10.41 13.52 -30.58
CA LEU A 106 -10.38 14.34 -31.80
C LEU A 106 -11.78 14.59 -32.37
N GLY A 107 -12.68 13.61 -32.27
CA GLY A 107 -14.07 13.72 -32.73
C GLY A 107 -14.90 14.74 -31.93
N GLU A 108 -14.50 15.02 -30.69
CA GLU A 108 -15.13 16.03 -29.83
C GLU A 108 -14.66 17.47 -30.09
N LEU A 109 -13.62 17.67 -30.90
CA LEU A 109 -13.18 19.01 -31.25
C LEU A 109 -14.25 19.70 -32.13
N PRO A 110 -14.58 20.97 -31.86
CA PRO A 110 -15.53 21.71 -32.67
C PRO A 110 -14.95 21.94 -34.08
N ASP A 111 -15.82 21.89 -35.09
CA ASP A 111 -15.48 22.33 -36.44
C ASP A 111 -15.27 23.85 -36.51
N GLU A 112 -14.87 24.37 -37.68
CA GLU A 112 -14.68 25.82 -37.91
C GLU A 112 -15.92 26.67 -37.60
N LYS A 113 -17.11 26.05 -37.51
CA LYS A 113 -18.38 26.70 -37.19
C LYS A 113 -18.79 26.47 -35.73
N GLY A 114 -17.90 25.96 -34.89
CA GLY A 114 -18.15 25.67 -33.47
C GLY A 114 -18.98 24.41 -33.22
N ARG A 115 -19.25 23.57 -34.21
CA ARG A 115 -20.12 22.40 -34.06
C ARG A 115 -19.31 21.16 -33.74
N VAL A 116 -19.72 20.41 -32.73
CA VAL A 116 -19.14 19.11 -32.39
C VAL A 116 -19.90 18.00 -33.11
N ARG A 117 -19.20 17.15 -33.86
CA ARG A 117 -19.78 16.02 -34.61
C ARG A 117 -18.87 14.81 -34.56
N ASN A 118 -18.91 14.10 -33.45
CA ASN A 118 -18.12 12.89 -33.26
C ASN A 118 -18.78 11.68 -33.93
N ARG A 119 -18.30 11.34 -35.13
CA ARG A 119 -18.84 10.24 -35.94
C ARG A 119 -18.33 8.86 -35.52
N VAL A 120 -17.25 8.80 -34.75
CA VAL A 120 -16.57 7.56 -34.37
C VAL A 120 -16.99 7.05 -32.99
N ARG A 121 -17.47 7.95 -32.10
CA ARG A 121 -17.87 7.65 -30.72
C ARG A 121 -18.80 6.46 -30.58
N LYS A 122 -19.88 6.40 -31.38
CA LYS A 122 -20.87 5.33 -31.25
C LYS A 122 -20.24 3.95 -31.46
N ASP A 123 -19.47 3.80 -32.53
CA ASP A 123 -18.80 2.54 -32.85
C ASP A 123 -17.76 2.18 -31.78
N ILE A 124 -16.92 3.15 -31.40
CA ILE A 124 -15.89 2.96 -30.36
C ILE A 124 -16.51 2.55 -29.02
N SER A 125 -17.55 3.27 -28.56
CA SER A 125 -18.21 2.99 -27.29
C SER A 125 -18.82 1.58 -27.26
N ASN A 126 -19.38 1.11 -28.39
CA ASN A 126 -19.91 -0.25 -28.49
C ASN A 126 -18.81 -1.30 -28.42
N ILE A 127 -17.67 -1.08 -29.08
CA ILE A 127 -16.51 -1.99 -29.06
C ILE A 127 -15.92 -2.05 -27.65
N LEU A 128 -15.65 -0.90 -27.02
CA LEU A 128 -15.10 -0.84 -25.67
C LEU A 128 -16.03 -1.51 -24.65
N ARG A 129 -17.36 -1.30 -24.76
CA ARG A 129 -18.33 -1.98 -23.88
C ARG A 129 -18.32 -3.48 -24.09
N ALA A 130 -18.33 -3.94 -25.34
CA ALA A 130 -18.32 -5.38 -25.65
C ALA A 130 -17.04 -6.08 -25.18
N ASN A 131 -15.91 -5.39 -25.28
CA ASN A 131 -14.61 -5.95 -24.91
C ASN A 131 -14.24 -5.76 -23.44
N HIS A 132 -14.97 -4.94 -22.68
CA HIS A 132 -14.66 -4.59 -21.29
C HIS A 132 -14.32 -5.81 -20.42
N PRO A 133 -15.11 -6.92 -20.40
CA PRO A 133 -14.78 -8.08 -19.57
C PRO A 133 -13.45 -8.76 -19.92
N PHE A 134 -13.00 -8.69 -21.17
CA PHE A 134 -11.77 -9.36 -21.61
C PHE A 134 -10.49 -8.70 -21.11
N TYR A 135 -10.58 -7.46 -20.61
CA TYR A 135 -9.45 -6.84 -19.91
C TYR A 135 -9.13 -7.57 -18.60
N ILE A 136 -10.13 -8.16 -17.92
CA ILE A 136 -9.87 -9.03 -16.77
C ILE A 136 -9.02 -10.23 -17.19
N ASN A 137 -9.42 -10.91 -18.28
CA ASN A 137 -8.71 -12.09 -18.78
C ASN A 137 -7.28 -11.77 -19.20
N GLY A 138 -7.05 -10.64 -19.87
CA GLY A 138 -5.71 -10.19 -20.24
C GLY A 138 -4.85 -9.85 -19.03
N GLY A 139 -5.44 -9.26 -17.99
CA GLY A 139 -4.76 -9.01 -16.72
C GLY A 139 -4.34 -10.30 -16.02
N VAL A 140 -5.25 -11.29 -15.94
CA VAL A 140 -4.96 -12.61 -15.37
C VAL A 140 -3.85 -13.32 -16.15
N TYR A 141 -3.94 -13.35 -17.48
CA TYR A 141 -2.93 -13.96 -18.36
C TYR A 141 -1.51 -13.41 -18.10
N TYR A 142 -1.37 -12.08 -17.98
CA TYR A 142 -0.07 -11.48 -17.70
C TYR A 142 0.37 -11.64 -16.24
N ASN A 143 -0.57 -11.70 -15.30
CA ASN A 143 -0.29 -11.96 -13.90
C ASN A 143 0.25 -13.38 -13.67
N GLU A 144 -0.31 -14.39 -14.34
CA GLU A 144 0.18 -15.78 -14.30
C GLU A 144 1.62 -15.93 -14.83
N GLN A 145 2.03 -15.04 -15.72
CA GLN A 145 3.41 -14.94 -16.23
C GLN A 145 4.32 -14.08 -15.34
N SER A 146 3.85 -13.63 -14.17
CA SER A 146 4.55 -12.68 -13.29
C SER A 146 4.89 -11.34 -13.96
N ASN A 147 4.21 -11.00 -15.06
CA ASN A 147 4.36 -9.69 -15.70
C ASN A 147 3.36 -8.69 -15.09
N TYR A 148 3.64 -8.31 -13.84
CA TYR A 148 2.74 -7.49 -13.04
C TYR A 148 2.50 -6.10 -13.63
N ALA A 149 3.51 -5.52 -14.31
CA ALA A 149 3.35 -4.24 -14.98
C ALA A 149 2.28 -4.29 -16.07
N LYS A 150 2.30 -5.32 -16.93
CA LYS A 150 1.27 -5.51 -17.95
C LYS A 150 -0.07 -5.89 -17.32
N ALA A 151 -0.07 -6.74 -16.30
CA ALA A 151 -1.32 -7.09 -15.60
C ALA A 151 -2.02 -5.84 -15.05
N ALA A 152 -1.27 -4.92 -14.44
CA ALA A 152 -1.76 -3.64 -13.96
C ALA A 152 -2.36 -2.80 -15.10
N ASP A 153 -1.74 -2.76 -16.28
CA ASP A 153 -2.29 -2.06 -17.45
C ASP A 153 -3.68 -2.57 -17.83
N PHE A 154 -3.88 -3.89 -17.86
CA PHE A 154 -5.17 -4.48 -18.21
C PHE A 154 -6.24 -4.19 -17.16
N PHE A 155 -5.94 -4.38 -15.88
CA PHE A 155 -6.89 -4.12 -14.80
C PHE A 155 -7.21 -2.62 -14.67
N GLU A 156 -6.25 -1.73 -14.91
CA GLU A 156 -6.50 -0.28 -14.94
C GLU A 156 -7.40 0.12 -16.10
N VAL A 157 -7.18 -0.43 -17.30
CA VAL A 157 -8.07 -0.15 -18.44
C VAL A 157 -9.51 -0.63 -18.16
N TYR A 158 -9.66 -1.79 -17.51
CA TYR A 158 -10.96 -2.25 -17.04
C TYR A 158 -11.61 -1.25 -16.06
N TRP A 159 -10.84 -0.70 -15.13
CA TRP A 159 -11.31 0.32 -14.19
C TRP A 159 -11.69 1.62 -14.91
N ASP A 160 -10.90 2.06 -15.89
CA ASP A 160 -11.07 3.33 -16.61
C ASP A 160 -12.29 3.38 -17.51
N ILE A 161 -12.56 2.30 -18.26
CA ILE A 161 -13.58 2.29 -19.31
C ILE A 161 -14.94 2.84 -18.85
N PRO A 162 -15.52 2.41 -17.70
CA PRO A 162 -16.80 2.93 -17.22
C PRO A 162 -16.82 4.43 -16.91
N THR A 163 -15.66 5.04 -16.67
CA THR A 163 -15.51 6.46 -16.30
C THR A 163 -15.18 7.37 -17.49
N LEU A 164 -15.03 6.81 -18.70
CA LEU A 164 -14.70 7.60 -19.88
C LEU A 164 -15.85 8.56 -20.25
N PRO A 165 -15.55 9.79 -20.72
CA PRO A 165 -16.57 10.78 -21.08
C PRO A 165 -17.61 10.29 -22.10
N MET A 166 -17.23 9.38 -23.01
CA MET A 166 -18.14 8.79 -23.99
C MET A 166 -19.28 7.97 -23.39
N PHE A 167 -19.19 7.59 -22.11
CA PHE A 167 -20.22 6.85 -21.36
C PHE A 167 -20.95 7.72 -20.32
N ALA A 168 -20.65 9.02 -20.19
CA ALA A 168 -21.22 9.89 -19.16
C ALA A 168 -22.76 9.92 -19.16
N ASP A 169 -23.38 9.83 -20.34
CA ASP A 169 -24.84 9.82 -20.51
C ASP A 169 -25.45 8.40 -20.50
N GLN A 170 -24.65 7.36 -20.27
CA GLN A 170 -25.03 5.96 -20.38
C GLN A 170 -24.91 5.27 -19.01
N LYS A 171 -25.80 5.64 -18.08
CA LYS A 171 -25.74 5.23 -16.67
C LYS A 171 -25.75 3.70 -16.46
N ASP A 172 -26.35 2.95 -17.38
CA ASP A 172 -26.46 1.49 -17.31
C ASP A 172 -25.50 0.77 -18.28
N ALA A 173 -24.48 1.47 -18.80
CA ALA A 173 -23.51 0.87 -19.73
C ALA A 173 -22.65 -0.22 -19.08
N PHE A 174 -22.45 -0.15 -17.75
CA PHE A 174 -21.61 -1.06 -16.99
C PHE A 174 -22.25 -1.42 -15.66
N VAL A 175 -22.04 -2.66 -15.23
CA VAL A 175 -22.39 -3.12 -13.89
C VAL A 175 -21.19 -2.87 -12.98
N LEU A 176 -21.32 -1.93 -12.04
CA LEU A 176 -20.28 -1.59 -11.08
C LEU A 176 -20.58 -2.30 -9.75
N ASP A 177 -20.24 -3.58 -9.70
CA ASP A 177 -20.50 -4.47 -8.56
C ASP A 177 -19.21 -4.83 -7.80
N SER A 178 -19.26 -5.87 -6.97
CA SER A 178 -18.11 -6.37 -6.22
C SER A 178 -17.00 -6.94 -7.13
N THR A 179 -17.31 -7.40 -8.34
CA THR A 179 -16.29 -7.78 -9.33
C THR A 179 -15.57 -6.53 -9.79
N TYR A 180 -16.28 -5.45 -10.10
CA TYR A 180 -15.65 -4.17 -10.46
C TYR A 180 -14.69 -3.70 -9.36
N GLN A 181 -15.12 -3.74 -8.10
CA GLN A 181 -14.29 -3.39 -6.95
C GLN A 181 -13.04 -4.28 -6.83
N THR A 182 -13.19 -5.59 -7.00
CA THR A 182 -12.07 -6.56 -6.94
C THR A 182 -11.02 -6.27 -8.01
N ILE A 183 -11.43 -5.91 -9.23
CA ILE A 183 -10.48 -5.62 -10.31
C ILE A 183 -9.71 -4.32 -10.08
N LYS A 184 -10.33 -3.29 -9.46
CA LYS A 184 -9.58 -2.09 -9.02
C LYS A 184 -8.44 -2.46 -8.09
N TYR A 185 -8.72 -3.33 -7.13
CA TYR A 185 -7.73 -3.83 -6.18
C TYR A 185 -6.62 -4.63 -6.87
N TYR A 186 -6.94 -5.45 -7.87
CA TYR A 186 -5.93 -6.15 -8.66
C TYR A 186 -5.06 -5.20 -9.48
N ALA A 187 -5.61 -4.12 -10.04
CA ALA A 187 -4.80 -3.08 -10.69
C ALA A 187 -3.76 -2.49 -9.72
N ILE A 188 -4.19 -2.15 -8.50
CA ILE A 188 -3.33 -1.63 -7.43
C ILE A 188 -2.26 -2.65 -7.05
N ILE A 189 -2.64 -3.87 -6.67
CA ILE A 189 -1.70 -4.90 -6.23
C ILE A 189 -0.71 -5.26 -7.34
N SER A 190 -1.14 -5.37 -8.59
CA SER A 190 -0.23 -5.60 -9.71
C SER A 190 0.75 -4.44 -9.91
N ALA A 191 0.33 -3.18 -9.73
CA ALA A 191 1.24 -2.04 -9.80
C ALA A 191 2.27 -2.06 -8.63
N ILE A 192 1.84 -2.45 -7.43
CA ILE A 192 2.72 -2.63 -6.26
C ILE A 192 3.74 -3.73 -6.53
N SER A 193 3.29 -4.90 -7.00
CA SER A 193 4.16 -6.04 -7.33
C SER A 193 5.11 -5.77 -8.50
N ALA A 194 4.84 -4.73 -9.29
CA ALA A 194 5.72 -4.24 -10.36
C ALA A 194 6.70 -3.14 -9.89
N ASP A 195 6.75 -2.83 -8.60
CA ASP A 195 7.51 -1.71 -8.00
C ASP A 195 7.17 -0.33 -8.60
N GLN A 196 5.95 -0.16 -9.12
CA GLN A 196 5.47 1.09 -9.73
C GLN A 196 4.87 2.01 -8.66
N ASN A 197 5.68 2.40 -7.69
CA ASN A 197 5.25 3.07 -6.45
C ASN A 197 4.34 4.30 -6.69
N GLU A 198 4.75 5.22 -7.56
CA GLU A 198 3.99 6.44 -7.87
C GLU A 198 2.64 6.13 -8.53
N ARG A 199 2.61 5.14 -9.44
CA ARG A 199 1.37 4.69 -10.09
C ARG A 199 0.43 4.03 -9.07
N ALA A 200 0.96 3.18 -8.20
CA ALA A 200 0.20 2.55 -7.13
C ALA A 200 -0.40 3.58 -6.17
N ILE A 201 0.37 4.62 -5.80
CA ILE A 201 -0.14 5.75 -5.00
C ILE A 201 -1.30 6.45 -5.72
N ALA A 202 -1.13 6.82 -6.99
CA ALA A 202 -2.18 7.48 -7.76
C ALA A 202 -3.47 6.63 -7.85
N MET A 203 -3.33 5.31 -8.04
CA MET A 203 -4.45 4.38 -8.03
C MET A 203 -5.11 4.29 -6.66
N LEU A 204 -4.34 4.17 -5.57
CA LEU A 204 -4.87 4.11 -4.22
C LEU A 204 -5.59 5.41 -3.82
N GLU A 205 -5.05 6.57 -4.17
CA GLU A 205 -5.70 7.86 -3.95
C GLU A 205 -7.01 8.00 -4.73
N ARG A 206 -7.06 7.46 -5.96
CA ARG A 206 -8.30 7.39 -6.72
C ARG A 206 -9.29 6.45 -6.05
N ALA A 207 -8.88 5.24 -5.68
CA ALA A 207 -9.75 4.27 -4.99
C ALA A 207 -10.33 4.85 -3.70
N ALA A 208 -9.54 5.61 -2.93
CA ALA A 208 -9.99 6.25 -1.69
C ALA A 208 -11.05 7.34 -1.89
N LYS A 209 -11.11 7.95 -3.10
CA LYS A 209 -12.10 8.99 -3.47
C LYS A 209 -13.37 8.42 -4.10
N GLU A 210 -13.30 7.22 -4.66
CA GLU A 210 -14.45 6.55 -5.25
C GLU A 210 -15.28 5.83 -4.17
N PRO A 211 -16.61 5.66 -4.37
CA PRO A 211 -17.42 4.87 -3.46
C PRO A 211 -16.89 3.44 -3.31
N PHE A 212 -16.73 2.98 -2.07
CA PHE A 212 -16.35 1.61 -1.77
C PHE A 212 -17.57 0.69 -1.85
N ILE A 213 -17.40 -0.42 -2.58
CA ILE A 213 -18.40 -1.50 -2.66
C ILE A 213 -17.89 -2.66 -1.82
N GLU A 214 -18.68 -3.06 -0.82
CA GLU A 214 -18.32 -4.19 0.05
C GLU A 214 -18.14 -5.47 -0.77
N ASN A 215 -17.05 -6.19 -0.49
CA ASN A 215 -16.65 -7.38 -1.22
C ASN A 215 -15.81 -8.28 -0.31
N SER A 216 -15.60 -9.53 -0.73
CA SER A 216 -14.83 -10.52 0.02
C SER A 216 -13.33 -10.47 -0.21
N ALA A 217 -12.86 -9.71 -1.21
CA ALA A 217 -11.45 -9.69 -1.58
C ALA A 217 -10.62 -8.79 -0.65
N TYR A 218 -11.19 -7.67 -0.21
CA TYR A 218 -10.53 -6.72 0.68
C TYR A 218 -11.53 -5.79 1.37
N LYS A 219 -11.11 -5.19 2.49
CA LYS A 219 -11.87 -4.17 3.22
C LYS A 219 -11.47 -2.78 2.77
N GLU A 220 -12.34 -1.80 2.99
CA GLU A 220 -12.02 -0.40 2.65
C GLU A 220 -10.76 0.09 3.38
N SER A 221 -10.52 -0.35 4.62
CA SER A 221 -9.31 -0.06 5.39
C SER A 221 -8.04 -0.43 4.63
N ASP A 222 -8.05 -1.53 3.88
CA ASP A 222 -6.86 -2.07 3.21
C ASP A 222 -6.31 -1.09 2.15
N ILE A 223 -7.17 -0.25 1.55
CA ILE A 223 -6.72 0.83 0.65
C ILE A 223 -5.88 1.86 1.40
N TYR A 224 -6.30 2.23 2.61
CA TYR A 224 -5.60 3.23 3.41
C TYR A 224 -4.33 2.62 4.04
N GLU A 225 -4.34 1.34 4.42
CA GLU A 225 -3.15 0.62 4.87
C GLU A 225 -2.10 0.52 3.76
N LEU A 226 -2.52 0.14 2.55
CA LEU A 226 -1.64 0.10 1.38
C LEU A 226 -1.11 1.48 1.04
N LEU A 227 -1.95 2.52 1.05
CA LEU A 227 -1.55 3.90 0.76
C LEU A 227 -0.52 4.41 1.76
N ALA A 228 -0.74 4.17 3.06
CA ALA A 228 0.23 4.49 4.10
C ALA A 228 1.57 3.76 3.84
N SER A 229 1.52 2.45 3.57
CA SER A 229 2.72 1.68 3.23
C SER A 229 3.44 2.19 1.97
N GLN A 230 2.72 2.67 0.95
CA GLN A 230 3.34 3.24 -0.24
C GLN A 230 4.05 4.56 0.09
N TYR A 231 3.40 5.44 0.85
CA TYR A 231 3.98 6.71 1.27
C TYR A 231 5.21 6.52 2.15
N GLU A 232 5.18 5.55 3.07
CA GLU A 232 6.36 5.16 3.84
C GLU A 232 7.49 4.67 2.92
N ARG A 233 7.18 3.82 1.93
CA ARG A 233 8.18 3.28 0.98
C ARG A 233 8.85 4.36 0.13
N VAL A 234 8.11 5.38 -0.31
CA VAL A 234 8.69 6.51 -1.08
C VAL A 234 9.28 7.60 -0.18
N GLY A 235 9.20 7.45 1.14
CA GLY A 235 9.77 8.38 2.11
C GLY A 235 8.93 9.65 2.34
N ASP A 236 7.69 9.70 1.85
CA ASP A 236 6.78 10.82 2.09
C ASP A 236 6.13 10.67 3.49
N SER A 237 6.89 11.07 4.51
CA SER A 237 6.46 10.99 5.90
C SER A 237 5.24 11.86 6.19
N ALA A 238 5.05 12.97 5.46
CA ALA A 238 3.91 13.85 5.65
C ALA A 238 2.62 13.15 5.20
N LYS A 239 2.62 12.60 4.00
CA LYS A 239 1.49 11.83 3.46
C LYS A 239 1.26 10.51 4.18
N PHE A 240 2.30 9.86 4.66
CA PHE A 240 2.18 8.70 5.53
C PHE A 240 1.37 9.04 6.79
N ILE A 241 1.76 10.08 7.52
CA ILE A 241 1.08 10.51 8.75
C ILE A 241 -0.34 11.01 8.45
N GLU A 242 -0.55 11.76 7.36
CA GLU A 242 -1.89 12.19 6.93
C GLU A 242 -2.80 10.97 6.69
N THR A 243 -2.31 9.96 5.98
CA THR A 243 -3.06 8.74 5.66
C THR A 243 -3.36 7.93 6.92
N LEU A 244 -2.40 7.80 7.83
CA LEU A 244 -2.62 7.12 9.10
C LEU A 244 -3.67 7.83 9.96
N ASN A 245 -3.66 9.16 10.03
CA ASN A 245 -4.69 9.93 10.74
C ASN A 245 -6.08 9.73 10.16
N LEU A 246 -6.19 9.81 8.83
CA LEU A 246 -7.45 9.58 8.13
C LEU A 246 -7.96 8.15 8.35
N GLY A 247 -7.06 7.16 8.28
CA GLY A 247 -7.37 5.77 8.55
C GLY A 247 -7.84 5.53 9.99
N ALA A 248 -7.17 6.12 10.98
CA ALA A 248 -7.58 6.05 12.39
C ALA A 248 -8.96 6.66 12.64
N GLN A 249 -9.27 7.78 11.98
CA GLN A 249 -10.58 8.42 12.09
C GLN A 249 -11.69 7.59 11.44
N LYS A 250 -11.42 7.01 10.27
CA LYS A 250 -12.42 6.28 9.48
C LYS A 250 -12.60 4.83 9.94
N PHE A 251 -11.55 4.22 10.45
CA PHE A 251 -11.49 2.83 10.87
C PHE A 251 -10.93 2.73 12.30
N PRO A 252 -11.67 3.24 13.32
CA PRO A 252 -11.19 3.26 14.71
C PRO A 252 -10.89 1.87 15.28
N ASP A 253 -11.51 0.82 14.73
CA ASP A 253 -11.31 -0.58 15.13
C ASP A 253 -10.15 -1.26 14.37
N SER A 254 -9.52 -0.58 13.40
CA SER A 254 -8.37 -1.15 12.69
C SER A 254 -7.15 -1.19 13.60
N LYS A 255 -6.52 -2.36 13.66
CA LYS A 255 -5.28 -2.60 14.42
C LYS A 255 -4.03 -2.06 13.71
N TYR A 256 -4.19 -1.38 12.57
CA TYR A 256 -3.08 -0.85 11.80
C TYR A 256 -2.80 0.62 12.10
N PHE A 257 -3.80 1.50 12.01
CA PHE A 257 -3.55 2.95 11.94
C PHE A 257 -3.04 3.56 13.25
N VAL A 258 -3.77 3.35 14.35
CA VAL A 258 -3.43 3.99 15.63
C VAL A 258 -2.08 3.50 16.17
N PRO A 259 -1.76 2.19 16.16
CA PRO A 259 -0.43 1.73 16.57
C PRO A 259 0.71 2.32 15.73
N ASN A 260 0.52 2.45 14.41
CA ASN A 260 1.52 3.09 13.55
C ASN A 260 1.68 4.59 13.83
N LEU A 261 0.59 5.32 14.12
CA LEU A 261 0.68 6.73 14.56
C LEU A 261 1.46 6.86 15.86
N ILE A 262 1.16 6.03 16.86
CA ILE A 262 1.86 6.02 18.15
C ILE A 262 3.36 5.80 17.90
N ASN A 263 3.72 4.77 17.12
CA ASN A 263 5.12 4.48 16.79
C ASN A 263 5.82 5.65 16.09
N VAL A 264 5.14 6.35 15.18
CA VAL A 264 5.68 7.55 14.54
C VAL A 264 5.95 8.66 15.56
N PHE A 265 4.99 8.95 16.44
CA PHE A 265 5.15 10.00 17.44
C PHE A 265 6.25 9.68 18.45
N ILE A 266 6.34 8.43 18.91
CA ILE A 266 7.42 7.94 19.77
C ILE A 266 8.78 8.14 19.09
N ARG A 267 8.96 7.66 17.85
CA ARG A 267 10.22 7.80 17.11
C ARG A 267 10.61 9.26 16.84
N SER A 268 9.62 10.14 16.77
CA SER A 268 9.84 11.58 16.57
C SER A 268 10.03 12.38 17.86
N GLY A 269 10.07 11.73 19.03
CA GLY A 269 10.17 12.38 20.34
C GLY A 269 8.93 13.17 20.76
N GLN A 270 7.79 12.98 20.08
CA GLN A 270 6.53 13.65 20.36
C GLN A 270 5.68 12.82 21.34
N SER A 271 6.25 12.52 22.51
CA SER A 271 5.64 11.61 23.48
C SER A 271 4.26 12.07 23.96
N ASP A 272 4.00 13.38 24.07
CA ASP A 272 2.68 13.89 24.48
C ASP A 272 1.57 13.54 23.47
N LYS A 273 1.86 13.65 22.16
CA LYS A 273 0.91 13.22 21.14
C LYS A 273 0.72 11.71 21.15
N ALA A 274 1.80 10.95 21.33
CA ALA A 274 1.71 9.49 21.46
C ALA A 274 0.76 9.10 22.61
N MET A 275 0.81 9.82 23.74
CA MET A 275 -0.08 9.61 24.88
C MET A 275 -1.56 9.90 24.54
N GLU A 276 -1.84 10.99 23.82
CA GLU A 276 -3.21 11.31 23.37
C GLU A 276 -3.79 10.20 22.47
N TYR A 277 -3.00 9.69 21.52
CA TYR A 277 -3.45 8.59 20.66
C TYR A 277 -3.58 7.26 21.41
N LEU A 278 -2.72 7.01 22.39
CA LEU A 278 -2.85 5.84 23.27
C LEU A 278 -4.16 5.88 24.06
N ASP A 279 -4.53 7.04 24.61
CA ASP A 279 -5.79 7.22 25.34
C ASP A 279 -7.01 6.96 24.44
N GLN A 280 -6.99 7.45 23.21
CA GLN A 280 -8.04 7.16 22.22
C GLN A 280 -8.08 5.67 21.85
N ALA A 281 -6.92 5.06 21.62
CA ALA A 281 -6.80 3.64 21.27
C ALA A 281 -7.38 2.74 22.37
N ILE A 282 -7.06 3.04 23.63
CA ILE A 282 -7.54 2.30 24.81
C ILE A 282 -9.06 2.42 24.94
N ALA A 283 -9.62 3.60 24.65
CA ALA A 283 -11.06 3.81 24.69
C ALA A 283 -11.82 3.05 23.59
N ASN A 284 -11.22 2.91 22.41
CA ASN A 284 -11.86 2.30 21.24
C ASN A 284 -11.70 0.77 21.20
N ASP A 285 -10.54 0.23 21.60
CA ASP A 285 -10.29 -1.21 21.67
C ASP A 285 -9.89 -1.64 23.09
N PRO A 286 -10.87 -1.82 24.00
CA PRO A 286 -10.60 -2.31 25.34
C PRO A 286 -9.93 -3.69 25.33
N ALA A 287 -10.09 -4.51 24.29
CA ALA A 287 -9.48 -5.84 24.24
C ALA A 287 -7.96 -5.77 24.07
N ASN A 288 -7.45 -4.72 23.42
CA ASN A 288 -6.01 -4.48 23.27
C ASN A 288 -5.42 -3.56 24.34
N SER A 289 -6.21 -3.19 25.35
CA SER A 289 -5.74 -2.19 26.32
C SER A 289 -4.54 -2.65 27.16
N CYS A 290 -4.16 -3.94 27.19
CA CYS A 290 -2.97 -4.36 27.95
C CYS A 290 -1.70 -3.89 27.25
N ASP A 291 -1.63 -4.13 25.94
CA ASP A 291 -0.51 -3.73 25.11
C ASP A 291 -0.38 -2.20 25.09
N LEU A 292 -1.51 -1.50 24.94
CA LEU A 292 -1.55 -0.04 24.88
C LEU A 292 -1.19 0.61 26.21
N ASN A 293 -1.74 0.14 27.34
CA ASN A 293 -1.35 0.63 28.67
C ASN A 293 0.13 0.32 28.97
N SER A 294 0.66 -0.80 28.46
CA SER A 294 2.10 -1.10 28.59
C SER A 294 2.98 -0.11 27.82
N VAL A 295 2.59 0.30 26.62
CA VAL A 295 3.31 1.34 25.87
C VAL A 295 3.19 2.69 26.58
N LYS A 296 1.99 3.03 27.09
CA LYS A 296 1.76 4.25 27.85
C LYS A 296 2.62 4.34 29.12
N GLY A 297 2.72 3.24 29.86
CA GLY A 297 3.60 3.13 31.02
C GLY A 297 5.08 3.30 30.65
N ALA A 298 5.51 2.73 29.51
CA ALA A 298 6.88 2.88 29.04
C ALA A 298 7.24 4.33 28.72
N LEU A 299 6.31 5.09 28.14
CA LEU A 299 6.52 6.52 27.87
C LEU A 299 6.59 7.37 29.14
N PHE A 300 5.85 7.01 30.20
CA PHE A 300 6.02 7.64 31.51
C PHE A 300 7.38 7.31 32.13
N ALA A 301 7.81 6.05 32.07
CA ALA A 301 9.10 5.61 32.60
C ALA A 301 10.28 6.30 31.87
N GLU A 302 10.20 6.48 30.55
CA GLU A 302 11.21 7.22 29.76
C GLU A 302 11.32 8.69 30.20
N LYS A 303 10.22 9.28 30.67
CA LYS A 303 10.19 10.64 31.25
C LYS A 303 10.64 10.68 32.72
N GLY A 304 10.98 9.54 33.33
CA GLY A 304 11.30 9.41 34.75
C GLY A 304 10.10 9.46 35.69
N ASP A 305 8.86 9.45 35.17
CA ASP A 305 7.64 9.38 35.99
C ASP A 305 7.30 7.91 36.28
N TYR A 306 8.10 7.29 37.14
CA TYR A 306 7.97 5.88 37.49
C TYR A 306 6.66 5.55 38.21
N ALA A 307 6.06 6.53 38.90
CA ALA A 307 4.78 6.37 39.58
C ALA A 307 3.62 6.31 38.59
N ALA A 308 3.59 7.20 37.59
CA ALA A 308 2.61 7.13 36.51
C ALA A 308 2.81 5.86 35.67
N ALA A 309 4.06 5.48 35.39
CA ALA A 309 4.38 4.24 34.70
C ALA A 309 3.82 3.01 35.42
N GLU A 310 4.07 2.89 36.73
CA GLU A 310 3.53 1.84 37.58
C GLU A 310 2.00 1.78 37.51
N ALA A 311 1.33 2.94 37.55
CA ALA A 311 -0.12 3.01 37.47
C ALA A 311 -0.66 2.41 36.16
N GLU A 312 -0.05 2.75 35.02
CA GLU A 312 -0.47 2.23 33.71
C GLU A 312 -0.15 0.73 33.56
N TYR A 313 1.02 0.26 34.00
CA TYR A 313 1.31 -1.18 33.98
C TYR A 313 0.36 -1.99 34.86
N LYS A 314 -0.05 -1.45 36.02
CA LYS A 314 -1.05 -2.12 36.87
C LYS A 314 -2.42 -2.18 36.22
N LYS A 315 -2.84 -1.16 35.46
CA LYS A 315 -4.07 -1.25 34.65
C LYS A 315 -3.95 -2.34 33.59
N ALA A 316 -2.80 -2.43 32.92
CA ALA A 316 -2.52 -3.48 31.94
C ALA A 316 -2.66 -4.88 32.56
N LEU A 317 -2.03 -5.11 33.72
CA LEU A 317 -2.08 -6.39 34.45
C LEU A 317 -3.46 -6.70 35.08
N ALA A 318 -4.25 -5.67 35.39
CA ALA A 318 -5.62 -5.85 35.86
C ALA A 318 -6.55 -6.39 34.75
N GLN A 319 -6.24 -6.04 33.50
CA GLN A 319 -6.96 -6.55 32.35
C GLN A 319 -6.46 -7.95 31.95
N ASP A 320 -5.14 -8.14 31.85
CA ASP A 320 -4.53 -9.43 31.59
C ASP A 320 -3.35 -9.69 32.55
N PRO A 321 -3.54 -10.55 33.57
CA PRO A 321 -2.50 -10.90 34.52
C PRO A 321 -1.28 -11.63 33.92
N ASN A 322 -1.38 -12.11 32.68
CA ASN A 322 -0.31 -12.79 31.96
C ASN A 322 0.33 -11.91 30.87
N CYS A 323 -0.01 -10.63 30.82
CA CYS A 323 0.49 -9.72 29.80
C CYS A 323 2.00 -9.51 29.96
N GLU A 324 2.77 -10.21 29.13
CA GLU A 324 4.24 -10.30 29.24
C GLU A 324 4.91 -8.93 29.23
N ARG A 325 4.45 -8.04 28.34
CA ARG A 325 5.02 -6.69 28.22
C ARG A 325 4.80 -5.86 29.49
N ALA A 326 3.64 -5.98 30.12
CA ALA A 326 3.35 -5.28 31.38
C ALA A 326 4.14 -5.86 32.55
N LEU A 327 4.25 -7.19 32.64
CA LEU A 327 5.06 -7.87 33.65
C LEU A 327 6.52 -7.45 33.58
N GLU A 328 7.11 -7.50 32.37
CA GLU A 328 8.49 -7.12 32.14
C GLU A 328 8.72 -5.64 32.46
N ASN A 329 7.90 -4.76 31.89
CA ASN A 329 8.11 -3.33 32.02
C ASN A 329 7.88 -2.84 33.45
N LEU A 330 6.92 -3.40 34.19
CA LEU A 330 6.73 -3.06 35.60
C LEU A 330 7.89 -3.57 36.47
N ALA A 331 8.41 -4.77 36.21
CA ALA A 331 9.59 -5.26 36.90
C ALA A 331 10.80 -4.35 36.63
N ARG A 332 11.03 -3.97 35.37
CA ARG A 332 12.09 -3.02 34.99
C ARG A 332 11.90 -1.66 35.63
N ASN A 333 10.67 -1.16 35.73
CA ASN A 333 10.34 0.11 36.40
C ASN A 333 10.81 0.13 37.86
N TYR A 334 10.64 -0.98 38.58
CA TYR A 334 11.17 -1.09 39.95
C TYR A 334 12.69 -1.28 39.99
N ILE A 335 13.25 -2.09 39.08
CA ILE A 335 14.70 -2.34 39.01
C ILE A 335 15.48 -1.06 38.72
N ILE A 336 15.01 -0.23 37.78
CA ILE A 336 15.66 1.04 37.43
C ILE A 336 15.65 1.98 38.64
N GLN A 337 14.50 2.15 39.31
CA GLN A 337 14.43 2.94 40.55
C GLN A 337 15.37 2.42 41.63
N ALA A 338 15.49 1.09 41.77
CA ALA A 338 16.39 0.48 42.74
C ALA A 338 17.87 0.74 42.40
N GLN A 339 18.22 0.71 41.12
CA GLN A 339 19.57 1.00 40.64
C GLN A 339 19.93 2.47 40.83
N GLU A 340 19.06 3.39 40.43
CA GLU A 340 19.24 4.83 40.66
C GLU A 340 19.40 5.15 42.14
N LEU A 341 18.55 4.57 42.99
CA LEU A 341 18.62 4.79 44.43
C LEU A 341 19.93 4.25 45.03
N LYS A 342 20.42 3.10 44.54
CA LYS A 342 21.70 2.52 44.94
C LYS A 342 22.88 3.40 44.52
N GLU A 343 22.85 3.95 43.31
CA GLU A 343 23.87 4.88 42.82
C GLU A 343 23.93 6.16 43.67
N VAL A 344 22.77 6.75 43.96
CA VAL A 344 22.67 7.90 44.88
C VAL A 344 23.24 7.52 46.25
N THR A 345 22.83 6.37 46.79
CA THR A 345 23.24 5.89 48.12
C THR A 345 24.75 5.69 48.25
N ALA A 346 25.41 5.20 47.20
CA ALA A 346 26.86 5.01 47.16
C ALA A 346 27.66 6.31 47.35
N THR A 347 27.05 7.46 47.05
CA THR A 347 27.69 8.79 47.20
C THR A 347 27.30 9.52 48.50
N MET A 348 26.34 8.99 49.27
CA MET A 348 25.86 9.64 50.50
C MET A 348 26.85 9.49 51.65
N SER A 349 27.02 10.54 52.46
CA SER A 349 27.88 10.49 53.66
C SER A 349 27.14 10.09 54.94
N SER A 350 25.81 10.20 54.97
CA SER A 350 25.00 9.90 56.17
C SER A 350 24.66 8.41 56.23
N ARG A 351 25.16 7.72 57.26
CA ARG A 351 24.86 6.30 57.52
C ARG A 351 23.35 6.05 57.70
N GLN A 352 22.63 6.98 58.31
CA GLN A 352 21.19 6.85 58.51
C GLN A 352 20.42 6.91 57.18
N GLN A 353 20.82 7.81 56.27
CA GLN A 353 20.21 7.91 54.94
C GLN A 353 20.56 6.70 54.07
N GLN A 354 21.79 6.17 54.19
CA GLN A 354 22.18 4.94 53.49
C GLN A 354 21.29 3.76 53.89
N VAL A 355 21.09 3.54 55.19
CA VAL A 355 20.23 2.43 55.68
C VAL A 355 18.79 2.58 55.19
N GLU A 356 18.23 3.79 55.20
CA GLU A 356 16.87 4.04 54.72
C GLU A 356 16.74 3.79 53.20
N ASN A 357 17.73 4.21 52.41
CA ASN A 357 17.72 3.96 50.98
C ASN A 357 17.96 2.49 50.63
N ASP A 358 18.83 1.79 51.37
CA ASP A 358 19.05 0.35 51.20
C ASP A 358 17.74 -0.41 51.46
N LYS A 359 16.97 -0.02 52.48
CA LYS A 359 15.66 -0.60 52.75
C LYS A 359 14.68 -0.41 51.58
N LYS A 360 14.59 0.80 51.04
CA LYS A 360 13.75 1.09 49.86
C LYS A 360 14.23 0.34 48.61
N THR A 361 15.54 0.21 48.44
CA THR A 361 16.15 -0.56 47.35
C THR A 361 15.73 -2.03 47.44
N VAL A 362 15.76 -2.62 48.64
CA VAL A 362 15.26 -3.97 48.90
C VAL A 362 13.77 -4.09 48.55
N GLU A 363 12.94 -3.14 49.01
CA GLU A 363 11.50 -3.12 48.72
C GLU A 363 11.21 -3.12 47.21
N LEU A 364 11.93 -2.31 46.43
CA LEU A 364 11.79 -2.25 44.97
C LEU A 364 12.17 -3.57 44.29
N TYR A 365 13.29 -4.19 44.65
CA TYR A 365 13.64 -5.51 44.11
C TYR A 365 12.64 -6.59 44.53
N GLN A 366 12.09 -6.53 45.75
CA GLN A 366 11.04 -7.44 46.21
C GLN A 366 9.74 -7.27 45.42
N GLN A 367 9.41 -6.05 44.98
CA GLN A 367 8.26 -5.81 44.09
C GLN A 367 8.50 -6.33 42.68
N ALA A 368 9.74 -6.27 42.16
CA ALA A 368 10.09 -6.79 40.84
C ALA A 368 10.04 -8.33 40.76
N LEU A 369 10.47 -9.04 41.82
CA LEU A 369 10.57 -10.49 41.83
C LEU A 369 9.30 -11.25 41.41
N PRO A 370 8.12 -11.06 42.03
CA PRO A 370 6.93 -11.83 41.67
C PRO A 370 6.48 -11.58 40.24
N LEU A 371 6.78 -10.40 39.67
CA LEU A 371 6.47 -10.07 38.29
C LEU A 371 7.38 -10.84 37.32
N LEU A 372 8.68 -10.93 37.64
CA LEU A 372 9.65 -11.70 36.85
C LEU A 372 9.41 -13.20 36.93
N GLU A 373 9.10 -13.74 38.12
CA GLU A 373 8.74 -15.14 38.31
C GLU A 373 7.47 -15.49 37.53
N LYS A 374 6.46 -14.59 37.56
CA LYS A 374 5.24 -14.74 36.76
C LYS A 374 5.53 -14.68 35.26
N MET A 375 6.38 -13.75 34.82
CA MET A 375 6.81 -13.62 33.43
C MET A 375 7.52 -14.90 32.96
N GLU A 376 8.41 -15.47 33.77
CA GLU A 376 9.09 -16.72 33.48
C GLU A 376 8.09 -17.87 33.28
N GLN A 377 7.08 -17.98 34.16
CA GLN A 377 6.02 -18.98 34.03
C GLN A 377 5.23 -18.81 32.72
N VAL A 378 4.86 -17.57 32.37
CA VAL A 378 4.10 -17.28 31.14
C VAL A 378 4.92 -17.65 29.89
N ILE A 379 6.18 -17.19 29.84
CA ILE A 379 7.10 -17.46 28.71
C ILE A 379 7.32 -18.97 28.53
N LYS A 380 7.54 -19.71 29.64
CA LYS A 380 7.70 -21.18 29.60
C LYS A 380 6.41 -21.87 29.16
N ALA A 381 5.25 -21.42 29.63
CA ALA A 381 3.95 -22.03 29.30
C ALA A 381 3.61 -21.94 27.80
N ARG A 382 4.07 -20.88 27.11
CA ARG A 382 3.87 -20.73 25.65
C ARG A 382 4.94 -21.37 24.77
N ASN A 383 5.87 -22.16 25.35
CA ASN A 383 6.99 -22.78 24.64
C ASN A 383 7.86 -21.76 23.88
N ALA A 384 8.15 -20.62 24.52
CA ALA A 384 9.02 -19.60 23.95
C ALA A 384 10.45 -20.12 23.67
N SER A 385 11.19 -19.39 22.84
CA SER A 385 12.57 -19.74 22.54
C SER A 385 13.47 -19.66 23.78
N GLN A 386 14.57 -20.43 23.78
CA GLN A 386 15.55 -20.37 24.86
C GLN A 386 16.13 -18.95 25.04
N GLN A 387 16.22 -18.17 23.97
CA GLN A 387 16.67 -16.78 24.04
C GLN A 387 15.72 -15.90 24.86
N GLU A 388 14.40 -16.05 24.67
CA GLU A 388 13.39 -15.32 25.45
C GLU A 388 13.42 -15.74 26.92
N ILE A 389 13.55 -17.06 27.19
CA ILE A 389 13.67 -17.59 28.55
C ILE A 389 14.94 -17.04 29.23
N ASN A 390 16.07 -17.01 28.53
CA ASN A 390 17.31 -16.44 29.05
C ASN A 390 17.18 -14.95 29.39
N GLY A 391 16.36 -14.21 28.63
CA GLY A 391 16.07 -12.80 28.91
C GLY A 391 15.48 -12.57 30.30
N VAL A 392 14.42 -13.30 30.66
CA VAL A 392 13.80 -13.18 31.99
C VAL A 392 14.69 -13.75 33.11
N LEU A 393 15.43 -14.84 32.83
CA LEU A 393 16.38 -15.40 33.80
C LEU A 393 17.51 -14.42 34.14
N MET A 394 17.99 -13.64 33.18
CA MET A 394 18.99 -12.59 33.44
C MET A 394 18.45 -11.48 34.36
N LEU A 395 17.17 -11.12 34.22
CA LEU A 395 16.50 -10.16 35.12
C LEU A 395 16.33 -10.74 36.53
N LEU A 396 15.88 -11.99 36.64
CA LEU A 396 15.77 -12.71 37.91
C LEU A 396 17.12 -12.81 38.62
N ARG A 397 18.18 -13.16 37.89
CA ARG A 397 19.55 -13.21 38.40
C ARG A 397 19.97 -11.86 38.97
N ASN A 398 19.71 -10.77 38.24
CA ASN A 398 20.03 -9.42 38.70
C ASN A 398 19.30 -9.08 40.01
N ALA A 399 18.01 -9.39 40.11
CA ALA A 399 17.22 -9.12 41.30
C ALA A 399 17.68 -9.96 42.51
N TYR A 400 17.87 -11.28 42.35
CA TYR A 400 18.34 -12.17 43.42
C TYR A 400 19.74 -11.81 43.92
N TYR A 401 20.66 -11.47 43.01
CA TYR A 401 22.00 -11.01 43.38
C TYR A 401 21.95 -9.74 44.23
N ASN A 402 21.22 -8.72 43.79
CA ASN A 402 21.14 -7.45 44.54
C ASN A 402 20.45 -7.62 45.90
N LEU A 403 19.41 -8.44 45.99
CA LEU A 403 18.76 -8.75 47.28
C LEU A 403 19.71 -9.46 48.24
N SER A 404 20.49 -10.44 47.75
CA SER A 404 21.49 -11.16 48.57
C SER A 404 22.57 -10.22 49.10
N VAL A 405 23.05 -9.29 48.26
CA VAL A 405 24.02 -8.26 48.66
C VAL A 405 23.45 -7.31 49.72
N LEU A 406 22.15 -7.03 49.69
CA LEU A 406 21.45 -6.15 50.61
C LEU A 406 20.89 -6.88 51.86
N GLY A 407 21.29 -8.14 52.08
CA GLY A 407 20.97 -8.88 53.31
C GLY A 407 19.65 -9.65 53.28
N VAL A 408 19.01 -9.79 52.13
CA VAL A 408 17.86 -10.70 51.92
C VAL A 408 18.36 -11.97 51.25
N ASP A 409 18.42 -13.08 51.99
CA ASP A 409 18.96 -14.35 51.46
C ASP A 409 18.12 -14.86 50.27
N LYS A 410 18.73 -14.79 49.09
CA LYS A 410 18.25 -15.32 47.81
C LYS A 410 19.29 -16.19 47.12
N SER A 411 20.24 -16.72 47.89
CA SER A 411 21.39 -17.46 47.37
C SER A 411 20.99 -18.78 46.71
N ALA A 412 19.97 -19.45 47.23
CA ALA A 412 19.45 -20.69 46.66
C ALA A 412 18.76 -20.43 45.30
N GLU A 413 17.89 -19.43 45.23
CA GLU A 413 17.19 -19.06 44.00
C GLU A 413 18.16 -18.51 42.94
N LEU A 414 19.14 -17.70 43.36
CA LEU A 414 20.21 -17.22 42.48
C LEU A 414 20.95 -18.38 41.82
N LYS A 415 21.35 -19.39 42.61
CA LYS A 415 22.05 -20.56 42.09
C LYS A 415 21.22 -21.33 41.07
N VAL A 416 19.93 -21.52 41.32
CA VAL A 416 19.03 -22.20 40.37
C VAL A 416 18.97 -21.46 39.04
N VAL A 417 18.89 -20.12 39.07
CA VAL A 417 18.87 -19.30 37.85
C VAL A 417 20.22 -19.34 37.12
N GLU A 418 21.34 -19.29 37.84
CA GLU A 418 22.69 -19.38 37.25
C GLU A 418 22.94 -20.73 36.59
N ASP A 419 22.50 -21.83 37.21
CA ASP A 419 22.55 -23.17 36.65
C ASP A 419 21.72 -23.25 35.34
N GLN A 420 20.53 -22.64 35.30
CA GLN A 420 19.71 -22.60 34.08
C GLN A 420 20.34 -21.76 32.95
N LEU A 421 21.12 -20.73 33.31
CA LEU A 421 21.85 -19.88 32.35
C LEU A 421 23.20 -20.47 31.92
N ASN A 422 23.64 -21.58 32.53
CA ASN A 422 25.00 -22.13 32.38
C ASN A 422 26.12 -21.14 32.74
N LEU A 423 25.89 -20.28 33.74
CA LEU A 423 26.90 -19.37 34.28
C LEU A 423 27.51 -20.05 35.51
N GLN A 424 28.76 -20.51 35.41
CA GLN A 424 29.53 -21.07 36.53
C GLN A 424 30.32 -20.00 37.27
#